data_AF-A0A2A4JD60-F1
#
_entry.id   AF-A0A2A4JD60-F1
#
_cell.length_a   1.000
_cell.length_b   1.000
_cell.length_c   1.000
_cell.angle_alpha   90.00
_cell.angle_beta   90.00
_cell.angle_gamma   90.00
#
_symmetry.space_group_name_H-M   'P 1'
#
loop_
_entity.id
_entity.type
_entity.pdbx_description
1 polymer ?
#
loop_
_entity_poly.entity_id
_entity_poly.type
_entity_poly.pdbx_seq_one_letter_code
_entity_poly.pdbx_strand_id
1 'polypeptide(L)'
;MSESIDDSSEGEDEKVNDIRRIIREEIRNTLRIEVKNIIGELRLEMDELKKQIDELKLSGCFDISQVNDLKSELMVMQRENTELRSQNSDMQKAVAQLTTQFNTLDQNMREANLEIHGLPENKNEVLPTIITQLANVVSYTLNDCDIMKCVRVASTSNDKLRPRSVVVKLRSPRCRDELYSAITRYNKSHSDNKLNTNLLGYGGNKEPVYVSEHLSPAYKSLHAAARLKAKEKSYKFVWVRYGKIFVCKGENSKTILIKDKQCLDKII
;
A
#
# COMPACT_ATOMS: atom_id res chain seq x y z
N MET A 1 110.87 13.89 81.85
CA MET A 1 111.00 12.94 80.72
C MET A 1 109.62 12.38 80.50
N SER A 2 108.88 12.66 79.45
CA SER A 2 109.21 12.95 78.05
C SER A 2 107.90 13.49 77.44
N GLU A 3 107.88 14.73 76.93
CA GLU A 3 107.87 15.04 75.49
C GLU A 3 107.00 14.12 74.61
N SER A 4 105.89 14.73 74.18
CA SER A 4 105.53 14.96 72.76
C SER A 4 105.50 13.77 71.82
N ILE A 5 104.29 13.34 71.44
CA ILE A 5 103.83 12.90 70.10
C ILE A 5 102.31 12.69 70.27
N ASP A 6 101.48 13.61 69.75
CA ASP A 6 100.19 13.26 69.11
C ASP A 6 99.47 14.46 68.42
N ASP A 7 100.10 15.63 68.37
CA ASP A 7 99.64 16.85 67.67
C ASP A 7 99.41 16.66 66.14
N SER A 8 99.70 15.47 65.62
CA SER A 8 99.46 15.07 64.23
C SER A 8 98.06 14.47 63.98
N SER A 9 97.37 13.92 64.99
CA SER A 9 96.05 13.29 64.77
C SER A 9 94.90 14.30 64.72
N GLU A 10 94.98 15.38 65.48
CA GLU A 10 93.94 16.43 65.53
C GLU A 10 93.81 17.18 64.21
N GLY A 11 94.92 17.46 63.52
CA GLY A 11 94.93 18.16 62.23
C GLY A 11 94.44 17.33 61.02
N GLU A 12 94.48 16.00 61.10
CA GLU A 12 93.90 15.12 60.08
C GLU A 12 92.39 14.94 60.27
N ASP A 13 91.91 14.81 61.52
CA ASP A 13 90.49 14.74 61.83
C ASP A 13 89.75 16.06 61.54
N GLU A 14 90.40 17.21 61.74
CA GLU A 14 89.86 18.52 61.35
C GLU A 14 89.66 18.63 59.84
N LYS A 15 90.66 18.21 59.04
CA LYS A 15 90.58 18.20 57.58
C LYS A 15 89.53 17.23 57.05
N VAL A 16 89.42 16.03 57.64
CA VAL A 16 88.39 15.05 57.27
C VAL A 16 86.99 15.58 57.58
N ASN A 17 86.82 16.27 58.72
CA ASN A 17 85.55 16.91 59.07
C ASN A 17 85.20 18.08 58.16
N ASP A 18 86.17 18.89 57.74
CA ASP A 18 85.96 20.00 56.80
C ASP A 18 85.62 19.50 55.39
N ILE A 19 86.29 18.44 54.91
CA ILE A 19 85.95 17.75 53.66
C ILE A 19 84.52 17.18 53.73
N ARG A 20 84.15 16.54 54.85
CA ARG A 20 82.77 16.05 55.09
C ARG A 20 81.74 17.16 55.14
N ARG A 21 82.11 18.37 55.56
CA ARG A 21 81.25 19.55 55.61
C ARG A 21 81.03 20.11 54.21
N ILE A 22 82.10 20.29 53.45
CA ILE A 22 82.07 20.76 52.06
C ILE A 22 81.27 19.81 51.19
N ILE A 23 81.51 18.49 51.27
CA ILE A 23 80.75 17.48 50.52
C ILE A 23 79.26 17.52 50.88
N ARG A 24 78.92 17.73 52.16
CA ARG A 24 77.51 17.85 52.59
C ARG A 24 76.85 19.13 52.08
N GLU A 25 77.57 20.25 52.07
CA GLU A 25 77.07 21.51 51.52
C GLU A 25 76.89 21.44 50.02
N GLU A 26 77.84 20.83 49.30
CA GLU A 26 77.78 20.64 47.85
C GLU A 26 76.59 19.75 47.50
N ILE A 27 76.48 18.56 48.11
CA ILE A 27 75.34 17.64 47.91
C ILE A 27 74.01 18.32 48.23
N ARG A 28 73.94 19.12 49.31
CA ARG A 28 72.73 19.86 49.68
C ARG A 28 72.39 20.91 48.64
N ASN A 29 73.37 21.65 48.13
CA ASN A 29 73.16 22.65 47.10
C ASN A 29 72.72 22.02 45.79
N THR A 30 73.38 20.95 45.34
CA THR A 30 73.01 20.22 44.12
C THR A 30 71.59 19.66 44.24
N LEU A 31 71.26 18.96 45.34
CA LEU A 31 69.90 18.46 45.59
C LEU A 31 68.86 19.58 45.61
N ARG A 32 69.19 20.72 46.22
CA ARG A 32 68.28 21.86 46.32
C ARG A 32 68.00 22.48 44.95
N ILE A 33 69.01 22.55 44.08
CA ILE A 33 68.86 23.02 42.69
C ILE A 33 68.01 22.03 41.91
N GLU A 34 68.32 20.74 41.97
CA GLU A 34 67.60 19.70 41.20
C GLU A 34 66.14 19.59 41.61
N VAL A 35 65.84 19.58 42.92
CA VAL A 35 64.46 19.58 43.43
C VAL A 35 63.71 20.84 42.99
N LYS A 36 64.38 22.00 42.96
CA LYS A 36 63.76 23.25 42.51
C LYS A 36 63.48 23.24 41.01
N ASN A 37 64.36 22.65 40.20
CA ASN A 37 64.16 22.44 38.77
C ASN A 37 62.99 21.48 38.51
N ILE A 38 62.97 20.32 39.16
CA ILE A 38 61.87 19.35 39.05
C ILE A 38 60.52 19.97 39.45
N ILE A 39 60.47 20.73 40.54
CA ILE A 39 59.24 21.44 40.95
C ILE A 39 58.82 22.50 39.92
N GLY A 40 59.80 23.16 39.29
CA GLY A 40 59.56 24.12 38.21
C GLY A 40 58.95 23.45 36.98
N GLU A 41 59.54 22.34 36.53
CA GLU A 41 59.05 21.54 35.40
C GLU A 41 57.66 20.97 35.68
N LEU A 42 57.45 20.37 36.87
CA LEU A 42 56.14 19.89 37.30
C LEU A 42 55.09 20.99 37.29
N ARG A 43 55.41 22.23 37.72
CA ARG A 43 54.46 23.35 37.66
C ARG A 43 54.07 23.69 36.23
N LEU A 44 55.03 23.70 35.30
CA LEU A 44 54.77 23.99 33.89
C LEU A 44 53.85 22.92 33.28
N GLU A 45 54.13 21.64 33.52
CA GLU A 45 53.26 20.54 33.08
C GLU A 45 51.86 20.64 33.71
N MET A 46 51.76 21.00 34.99
CA MET A 46 50.48 21.14 35.68
C MET A 46 49.63 22.29 35.12
N ASP A 47 50.26 23.39 34.72
CA ASP A 47 49.56 24.52 34.09
C ASP A 47 49.14 24.20 32.65
N GLU A 48 49.93 23.43 31.91
CA GLU A 48 49.54 22.93 30.58
C GLU A 48 48.37 21.94 30.66
N LEU A 49 48.41 21.00 31.61
CA LEU A 49 47.28 20.08 31.88
C LEU A 49 46.00 20.83 32.24
N LYS A 50 46.10 21.91 33.03
CA LYS A 50 44.92 22.74 33.35
C LYS A 50 44.31 23.38 32.10
N LYS A 51 45.13 23.92 31.20
CA LYS A 51 44.64 24.49 29.94
C LYS A 51 43.91 23.45 29.10
N GLN A 52 44.51 22.27 28.93
CA GLN A 52 43.88 21.17 28.20
C GLN A 52 42.56 20.73 28.85
N ILE A 53 42.48 20.69 30.19
CA ILE A 53 41.23 20.40 30.91
C ILE A 53 40.16 21.45 30.63
N ASP A 54 40.52 22.74 30.59
CA ASP A 54 39.56 23.81 30.35
C ASP A 54 39.09 23.85 28.89
N GLU A 55 39.97 23.58 27.93
CA GLU A 55 39.61 23.37 26.52
C GLU A 55 38.66 22.16 26.36
N LEU A 56 38.95 21.07 27.06
CA LEU A 56 38.12 19.86 27.01
C LEU A 56 36.73 20.08 27.63
N LYS A 57 36.63 20.90 28.69
CA LYS A 57 35.33 21.35 29.24
C LYS A 57 34.54 22.17 28.24
N LEU A 58 35.19 23.11 27.56
CA LEU A 58 34.55 23.96 26.54
C LEU A 58 34.02 23.10 25.38
N SER A 59 34.83 22.17 24.88
CA SER A 59 34.40 21.20 23.85
C SER A 59 33.23 20.35 24.35
N GLY A 60 33.31 19.81 25.57
CA GLY A 60 32.24 19.00 26.14
C GLY A 60 30.91 19.75 26.27
N CYS A 61 30.94 21.02 26.69
CA CYS A 61 29.75 21.87 26.73
C CYS A 61 29.15 22.09 25.33
N PHE A 62 29.98 22.31 24.31
CA PHE A 62 29.54 22.47 22.93
C PHE A 62 28.90 21.18 22.39
N ASP A 63 29.52 20.03 22.63
CA ASP A 63 28.99 18.72 22.21
C ASP A 63 27.65 18.42 22.89
N ILE A 64 27.50 18.73 24.19
CA ILE A 64 26.23 18.59 24.91
C ILE A 64 25.15 19.47 24.27
N SER A 65 25.48 20.70 23.85
CA SER A 65 24.54 21.57 23.14
C SER A 65 24.08 20.94 21.83
N GLN A 66 25.01 20.49 20.98
CA GLN A 66 24.68 19.87 19.69
C GLN A 66 23.83 18.60 19.87
N VAL A 67 24.14 17.77 20.88
CA VAL A 67 23.35 16.58 21.19
C VAL A 67 21.92 16.94 21.60
N ASN A 68 21.74 18.02 22.37
CA ASN A 68 20.41 18.50 22.75
C ASN A 68 19.63 19.02 21.54
N ASP A 69 20.29 19.76 20.65
CA ASP A 69 19.68 20.28 19.42
C ASP A 69 19.23 19.12 18.52
N LEU A 70 20.11 18.16 18.25
CA LEU A 70 19.78 16.94 17.49
C LEU A 70 18.63 16.14 18.11
N LYS A 71 18.62 16.01 19.44
CA LYS A 71 17.53 15.35 20.16
C LYS A 71 16.20 16.07 19.96
N SER A 72 16.22 17.41 19.97
CA SER A 72 15.02 18.22 19.75
C SER A 72 14.49 18.05 18.33
N GLU A 73 15.36 18.07 17.32
CA GLU A 73 14.99 17.83 15.92
C GLU A 73 14.44 16.42 15.71
N LEU A 74 15.07 15.42 16.33
CA LEU A 74 14.61 14.03 16.26
C LEU A 74 13.20 13.88 16.87
N MET A 75 12.92 14.54 17.98
CA MET A 75 11.57 14.55 18.57
C MET A 75 10.53 15.21 17.66
N VAL A 76 10.88 16.30 16.99
CA VAL A 76 10.01 16.96 16.00
C VAL A 76 9.74 16.02 14.82
N MET A 77 10.80 15.45 14.22
CA MET A 77 10.68 14.50 13.12
C MET A 77 9.86 13.26 13.50
N GLN A 78 10.02 12.73 14.71
CA GLN A 78 9.22 11.61 15.18
C GLN A 78 7.74 11.98 15.26
N ARG A 79 7.42 13.17 15.79
CA ARG A 79 6.03 13.65 15.88
C ARG A 79 5.42 13.81 14.49
N GLU A 80 6.11 14.47 13.57
CA GLU A 80 5.64 14.63 12.18
C GLU A 80 5.45 13.29 11.49
N ASN A 81 6.36 12.33 11.69
CA ASN A 81 6.23 10.99 11.10
C ASN A 81 4.99 10.25 11.62
N THR A 82 4.70 10.36 12.92
CA THR A 82 3.48 9.77 13.49
C THR A 82 2.21 10.42 12.94
N GLU A 83 2.21 11.73 12.78
CA GLU A 83 1.09 12.47 12.21
C GLU A 83 0.87 12.10 10.73
N LEU A 84 1.94 12.10 9.92
CA LEU A 84 1.88 11.70 8.52
C LEU A 84 1.37 10.27 8.35
N ARG A 85 1.78 9.34 9.22
CA ARG A 85 1.25 7.96 9.20
C ARG A 85 -0.23 7.90 9.54
N SER A 86 -0.68 8.70 10.51
CA SER A 86 -2.10 8.79 10.87
C SER A 86 -2.91 9.34 9.69
N GLN A 87 -2.49 10.48 9.15
CA GLN A 87 -3.16 11.12 8.00
C GLN A 87 -3.21 10.20 6.78
N ASN A 88 -2.13 9.47 6.49
CA ASN A 88 -2.10 8.51 5.38
C ASN A 88 -3.08 7.34 5.62
N SER A 89 -3.16 6.83 6.85
CA SER A 89 -4.15 5.80 7.20
C SER A 89 -5.58 6.29 6.98
N ASP A 90 -5.89 7.52 7.41
CA ASP A 90 -7.23 8.08 7.26
C ASP A 90 -7.55 8.40 5.80
N MET A 91 -6.58 8.89 5.03
CA MET A 91 -6.69 9.09 3.59
C MET A 91 -6.99 7.77 2.86
N GLN A 92 -6.28 6.70 3.19
CA GLN A 92 -6.52 5.37 2.61
C GLN A 92 -7.94 4.86 2.90
N LYS A 93 -8.44 5.06 4.14
CA LYS A 93 -9.83 4.71 4.50
C LYS A 93 -10.83 5.53 3.68
N ALA A 94 -10.61 6.84 3.54
CA ALA A 94 -11.47 7.72 2.78
C ALA A 94 -11.51 7.32 1.28
N VAL A 95 -10.35 7.04 0.68
CA VAL A 95 -10.25 6.57 -0.71
C VAL A 95 -11.00 5.24 -0.89
N ALA A 96 -10.86 4.30 0.03
CA ALA A 96 -11.56 3.02 -0.03
C ALA A 96 -13.09 3.19 0.06
N GLN A 97 -13.55 4.07 0.95
CA GLN A 97 -14.97 4.40 1.09
C GLN A 97 -15.53 5.07 -0.17
N LEU A 98 -14.85 6.10 -0.68
CA LEU A 98 -15.25 6.82 -1.90
C LEU A 98 -15.27 5.89 -3.12
N THR A 99 -14.27 5.02 -3.25
CA THR A 99 -14.22 4.02 -4.33
C THR A 99 -15.42 3.07 -4.25
N THR A 100 -15.79 2.63 -3.04
CA THR A 100 -16.94 1.74 -2.83
C THR A 100 -18.26 2.45 -3.18
N GLN A 101 -18.42 3.70 -2.76
CA GLN A 101 -19.59 4.51 -3.09
C GLN A 101 -19.68 4.77 -4.59
N PHE A 102 -18.57 5.16 -5.24
CA PHE A 102 -18.50 5.36 -6.68
C PHE A 102 -18.89 4.11 -7.45
N ASN A 103 -18.33 2.95 -7.12
CA ASN A 103 -18.67 1.69 -7.78
C ASN A 103 -20.15 1.32 -7.62
N THR A 104 -20.73 1.63 -6.45
CA THR A 104 -22.16 1.41 -6.19
C THR A 104 -23.02 2.35 -7.04
N LEU A 105 -22.68 3.63 -7.09
CA LEU A 105 -23.38 4.62 -7.92
C LEU A 105 -23.28 4.27 -9.41
N ASP A 106 -22.10 3.92 -9.89
CA ASP A 106 -21.89 3.52 -11.29
C ASP A 106 -22.72 2.27 -11.64
N GLN A 107 -22.81 1.30 -10.73
CA GLN A 107 -23.68 0.14 -10.94
C GLN A 107 -25.17 0.52 -10.92
N ASN A 108 -25.58 1.41 -10.01
CA ASN A 108 -26.96 1.90 -9.92
C ASN A 108 -27.36 2.65 -11.20
N MET A 109 -26.47 3.42 -11.82
CA MET A 109 -26.77 4.09 -13.10
C MET A 109 -27.10 3.12 -14.25
N ARG A 110 -26.79 1.83 -14.09
CA ARG A 110 -27.01 0.75 -15.07
C ARG A 110 -28.13 -0.21 -14.67
N GLU A 111 -28.84 0.05 -13.58
CA GLU A 111 -29.84 -0.86 -13.03
C GLU A 111 -31.03 -1.15 -13.98
N ALA A 112 -31.31 -0.27 -14.92
CA ALA A 112 -32.37 -0.46 -15.91
C ALA A 112 -31.81 -0.92 -17.28
N ASN A 113 -30.53 -1.29 -17.34
CA ASN A 113 -29.86 -1.60 -18.58
C ASN A 113 -29.66 -3.11 -18.78
N LEU A 114 -29.82 -3.55 -20.02
CA LEU A 114 -29.39 -4.87 -20.50
C LEU A 114 -28.29 -4.71 -21.55
N GLU A 115 -27.38 -5.67 -21.57
CA GLU A 115 -26.34 -5.82 -22.58
C GLU A 115 -26.61 -7.08 -23.41
N ILE A 116 -26.66 -6.91 -24.72
CA ILE A 116 -27.03 -7.92 -25.69
C ILE A 116 -25.84 -8.16 -26.61
N HIS A 117 -25.43 -9.41 -26.73
CA HIS A 117 -24.30 -9.85 -27.53
C HIS A 117 -24.77 -10.78 -28.65
N GLY A 118 -24.05 -10.78 -29.77
CA GLY A 118 -24.28 -11.70 -30.88
C GLY A 118 -25.32 -11.24 -31.89
N LEU A 119 -25.78 -9.98 -31.82
CA LEU A 119 -26.63 -9.40 -32.86
C LEU A 119 -25.76 -8.97 -34.07
N PRO A 120 -26.00 -9.47 -35.29
CA PRO A 120 -25.31 -9.01 -36.49
C PRO A 120 -25.44 -7.49 -36.70
N GLU A 121 -24.41 -6.85 -37.25
CA GLU A 121 -24.40 -5.40 -37.50
C GLU A 121 -24.85 -5.10 -38.94
N ASN A 122 -25.88 -4.27 -39.09
CA ASN A 122 -26.36 -3.79 -40.38
C ASN A 122 -26.33 -2.25 -40.42
N LYS A 123 -25.97 -1.66 -41.57
CA LYS A 123 -25.92 -0.19 -41.73
C LYS A 123 -27.26 0.50 -41.47
N ASN A 124 -28.35 -0.19 -41.77
CA ASN A 124 -29.72 0.32 -41.64
C ASN A 124 -30.48 -0.37 -40.48
N GLU A 125 -29.77 -0.80 -39.43
CA GLU A 125 -30.42 -1.44 -38.29
C GLU A 125 -31.24 -0.43 -37.46
N VAL A 126 -32.46 -0.83 -37.09
CA VAL A 126 -33.28 -0.09 -36.14
C VAL A 126 -33.30 -0.87 -34.83
N LEU A 127 -32.35 -0.53 -33.95
CA LEU A 127 -32.13 -1.29 -32.70
C LEU A 127 -33.40 -1.43 -31.83
N PRO A 128 -34.22 -0.38 -31.60
CA PRO A 128 -35.45 -0.53 -30.82
C PRO A 128 -36.39 -1.61 -31.38
N THR A 129 -36.58 -1.65 -32.70
CA THR A 129 -37.40 -2.67 -33.36
C THR A 129 -36.85 -4.08 -33.15
N ILE A 130 -35.52 -4.25 -33.21
CA ILE A 130 -34.86 -5.54 -32.92
C ILE A 130 -35.10 -5.96 -31.46
N ILE A 131 -35.06 -5.01 -30.51
CA ILE A 131 -35.34 -5.30 -29.09
C ILE A 131 -36.81 -5.69 -28.89
N THR A 132 -37.75 -5.00 -29.54
CA THR A 132 -39.18 -5.34 -29.50
C THR A 132 -39.43 -6.73 -30.10
N GLN A 133 -38.77 -7.07 -31.21
CA GLN A 133 -38.84 -8.41 -31.79
C GLN A 133 -38.28 -9.47 -30.85
N LEU A 134 -37.15 -9.20 -30.20
CA LEU A 134 -36.56 -10.08 -29.19
C LEU A 134 -37.52 -10.32 -28.03
N ALA A 135 -38.18 -9.27 -27.54
CA ALA A 135 -39.18 -9.36 -26.49
C ALA A 135 -40.37 -10.25 -26.92
N ASN A 136 -40.87 -10.07 -28.15
CA ASN A 136 -41.96 -10.87 -28.70
C ASN A 136 -41.61 -12.37 -28.81
N VAL A 137 -40.38 -12.70 -29.22
CA VAL A 137 -39.90 -14.10 -29.29
C VAL A 137 -39.99 -14.80 -27.92
N VAL A 138 -39.75 -14.05 -26.84
CA VAL A 138 -39.82 -14.58 -25.46
C VAL A 138 -41.19 -14.36 -24.80
N SER A 139 -42.22 -14.05 -25.61
CA SER A 139 -43.59 -13.79 -25.17
C SER A 139 -43.69 -12.68 -24.11
N TYR A 140 -42.87 -11.64 -24.25
CA TYR A 140 -42.91 -10.45 -23.41
C TYR A 140 -43.29 -9.23 -24.26
N THR A 141 -44.35 -8.53 -23.88
CA THR A 141 -44.78 -7.31 -24.58
C THR A 141 -43.95 -6.13 -24.11
N LEU A 142 -43.16 -5.56 -25.02
CA LEU A 142 -42.38 -4.36 -24.80
C LEU A 142 -42.91 -3.23 -25.69
N ASN A 143 -43.29 -2.10 -25.09
CA ASN A 143 -43.75 -0.94 -25.86
C ASN A 143 -42.58 -0.03 -26.20
N ASP A 144 -42.72 0.78 -27.26
CA ASP A 144 -41.67 1.73 -27.66
C ASP A 144 -41.29 2.70 -26.54
N CYS A 145 -42.29 3.12 -25.74
CA CYS A 145 -42.09 4.01 -24.61
C CYS A 145 -41.37 3.34 -23.42
N ASP A 146 -41.17 2.03 -23.43
CA ASP A 146 -40.39 1.30 -22.42
C ASP A 146 -38.89 1.33 -22.74
N ILE A 147 -38.50 1.58 -23.99
CA ILE A 147 -37.11 1.71 -24.43
C ILE A 147 -36.68 3.17 -24.35
N MET A 148 -35.88 3.53 -23.35
CA MET A 148 -35.38 4.90 -23.20
C MET A 148 -34.20 5.20 -24.12
N LYS A 149 -33.30 4.24 -24.29
CA LYS A 149 -32.11 4.38 -25.14
C LYS A 149 -31.64 3.02 -25.59
N CYS A 150 -31.24 2.88 -26.85
CA CYS A 150 -30.67 1.65 -27.38
C CYS A 150 -29.51 1.99 -28.30
N VAL A 151 -28.30 1.50 -27.99
CA VAL A 151 -27.08 1.86 -28.72
C VAL A 151 -26.11 0.68 -28.81
N ARG A 152 -25.36 0.60 -29.91
CA ARG A 152 -24.16 -0.24 -29.99
C ARG A 152 -23.05 0.37 -29.12
N VAL A 153 -22.34 -0.47 -28.37
CA VAL A 153 -21.21 -0.06 -27.54
C VAL A 153 -19.92 -0.56 -28.17
N ALA A 154 -18.86 0.24 -28.09
CA ALA A 154 -17.55 -0.14 -28.58
C ALA A 154 -17.10 -1.47 -27.97
N SER A 155 -16.56 -2.36 -28.80
CA SER A 155 -15.99 -3.61 -28.32
C SER A 155 -14.76 -3.31 -27.46
N THR A 156 -14.68 -3.94 -26.29
CA THR A 156 -13.47 -3.94 -25.45
C THR A 156 -12.39 -4.87 -26.02
N SER A 157 -12.77 -5.80 -26.91
CA SER A 157 -11.84 -6.68 -27.62
C SER A 157 -11.57 -6.14 -29.02
N ASN A 158 -10.31 -6.16 -29.46
CA ASN A 158 -9.90 -5.79 -30.83
C ASN A 158 -10.31 -6.84 -31.89
N ASP A 159 -11.07 -7.87 -31.50
CA ASP A 159 -11.60 -8.86 -32.41
C ASP A 159 -12.70 -8.26 -33.29
N LYS A 160 -12.33 -7.94 -34.54
CA LYS A 160 -13.24 -7.39 -35.55
C LYS A 160 -14.23 -8.41 -36.08
N LEU A 161 -14.06 -9.71 -35.83
CA LEU A 161 -15.01 -10.73 -36.29
C LEU A 161 -16.29 -10.74 -35.45
N ARG A 162 -16.25 -10.28 -34.19
CA ARG A 162 -17.41 -10.33 -33.30
C ARG A 162 -18.19 -9.02 -33.35
N PRO A 163 -19.53 -9.07 -33.55
CA PRO A 163 -20.33 -7.85 -33.58
C PRO A 163 -20.33 -7.16 -32.22
N ARG A 164 -20.39 -5.82 -32.25
CA ARG A 164 -20.47 -4.95 -31.06
C ARG A 164 -21.73 -5.24 -30.25
N SER A 165 -21.61 -5.21 -28.93
CA SER A 165 -22.76 -5.38 -28.04
C SER A 165 -23.76 -4.24 -28.21
N VAL A 166 -25.04 -4.51 -28.01
CA VAL A 166 -26.08 -3.51 -27.86
C VAL A 166 -26.38 -3.32 -26.39
N VAL A 167 -26.40 -2.08 -25.91
CA VAL A 167 -26.92 -1.74 -24.59
C VAL A 167 -28.27 -1.06 -24.75
N VAL A 168 -29.28 -1.63 -24.09
CA VAL A 168 -30.63 -1.06 -24.01
C VAL A 168 -30.90 -0.59 -22.59
N LYS A 169 -31.28 0.68 -22.43
CA LYS A 169 -31.80 1.26 -21.20
C LYS A 169 -33.32 1.24 -21.26
N LEU A 170 -33.93 0.56 -20.31
CA LEU A 170 -35.38 0.45 -20.16
C LEU A 170 -35.89 1.52 -19.19
N ARG A 171 -37.21 1.73 -19.20
CA ARG A 171 -37.88 2.75 -18.37
C ARG A 171 -37.61 2.58 -16.88
N SER A 172 -37.47 1.35 -16.41
CA SER A 172 -37.28 1.05 -15.00
C SER A 172 -36.50 -0.27 -14.78
N PRO A 173 -35.89 -0.45 -13.60
CA PRO A 173 -35.28 -1.72 -13.20
C PRO A 173 -36.28 -2.88 -13.27
N ARG A 174 -37.54 -2.60 -12.92
CA ARG A 174 -38.62 -3.59 -12.97
C ARG A 174 -38.88 -4.09 -14.40
N CYS A 175 -39.03 -3.17 -15.36
CA CYS A 175 -39.18 -3.52 -16.77
C CYS A 175 -38.00 -4.36 -17.27
N ARG A 176 -36.77 -3.98 -16.86
CA ARG A 176 -35.55 -4.75 -17.13
C ARG A 176 -35.61 -6.15 -16.55
N ASP A 177 -36.00 -6.31 -15.29
CA ASP A 177 -36.04 -7.59 -14.61
C ASP A 177 -37.11 -8.53 -15.17
N GLU A 178 -38.26 -7.98 -15.55
CA GLU A 178 -39.36 -8.72 -16.18
C GLU A 178 -38.92 -9.28 -17.54
N LEU A 179 -38.35 -8.45 -18.42
CA LEU A 179 -37.80 -8.88 -19.70
C LEU A 179 -36.67 -9.89 -19.53
N TYR A 180 -35.69 -9.62 -18.67
CA TYR A 180 -34.56 -10.53 -18.43
C TYR A 180 -35.01 -11.89 -17.89
N SER A 181 -36.02 -11.89 -17.01
CA SER A 181 -36.59 -13.12 -16.48
C SER A 181 -37.39 -13.88 -17.54
N ALA A 182 -38.09 -13.20 -18.45
CA ALA A 182 -38.74 -13.83 -19.60
C ALA A 182 -37.73 -14.53 -20.53
N ILE A 183 -36.63 -13.84 -20.87
CA ILE A 183 -35.54 -14.40 -21.67
C ILE A 183 -34.90 -15.62 -20.97
N THR A 184 -34.66 -15.52 -19.66
CA THR A 184 -34.09 -16.64 -18.89
C THR A 184 -35.03 -17.85 -18.86
N ARG A 185 -36.35 -17.64 -18.70
CA ARG A 185 -37.35 -18.71 -18.75
C ARG A 185 -37.40 -19.34 -20.13
N TYR A 186 -37.43 -18.54 -21.19
CA TYR A 186 -37.42 -19.00 -22.57
C TYR A 186 -36.21 -19.89 -22.87
N ASN A 187 -35.01 -19.44 -22.53
CA ASN A 187 -33.78 -20.20 -22.75
C ASN A 187 -33.70 -21.50 -21.93
N LYS A 188 -34.39 -21.57 -20.79
CA LYS A 188 -34.51 -22.79 -19.99
C LYS A 188 -35.51 -23.78 -20.58
N SER A 189 -36.65 -23.29 -21.09
CA SER A 189 -37.67 -24.15 -21.71
C SER A 189 -37.31 -24.59 -23.13
N HIS A 190 -36.38 -23.89 -23.80
CA HIS A 190 -35.92 -24.19 -25.16
C HIS A 190 -34.41 -24.46 -25.18
N SER A 191 -33.95 -25.53 -24.53
CA SER A 191 -32.51 -25.85 -24.43
C SER A 191 -31.83 -25.97 -25.80
N ASP A 192 -32.54 -26.53 -26.78
CA ASP A 192 -32.03 -26.85 -28.12
C ASP A 192 -32.24 -25.70 -29.13
N ASN A 193 -33.08 -24.74 -28.75
CA ASN A 193 -33.40 -23.58 -29.56
C ASN A 193 -33.45 -22.29 -28.73
N LYS A 194 -32.40 -22.08 -27.92
CA LYS A 194 -32.19 -20.83 -27.18
C LYS A 194 -32.19 -19.64 -28.11
N LEU A 195 -32.40 -18.45 -27.54
CA LEU A 195 -32.41 -17.19 -28.27
C LEU A 195 -31.21 -17.09 -29.24
N ASN A 196 -31.51 -16.88 -30.52
CA ASN A 196 -30.55 -16.92 -31.61
C ASN A 196 -30.97 -15.97 -32.73
N THR A 197 -30.05 -15.71 -33.66
CA THR A 197 -30.22 -14.79 -34.77
C THR A 197 -31.40 -15.14 -35.68
N ASN A 198 -31.63 -16.42 -35.98
CA ASN A 198 -32.74 -16.83 -36.85
C ASN A 198 -34.12 -16.51 -36.25
N LEU A 199 -34.27 -16.66 -34.93
CA LEU A 199 -35.50 -16.28 -34.23
C LEU A 199 -35.78 -14.77 -34.30
N LEU A 200 -34.73 -13.97 -34.47
CA LEU A 200 -34.82 -12.52 -34.66
C LEU A 200 -34.90 -12.13 -36.15
N GLY A 201 -35.15 -13.08 -37.05
CA GLY A 201 -35.33 -12.81 -38.48
C GLY A 201 -34.05 -12.48 -39.24
N TYR A 202 -32.88 -12.69 -38.64
CA TYR A 202 -31.62 -12.62 -39.38
C TYR A 202 -31.48 -13.87 -40.26
N GLY A 203 -31.12 -13.68 -41.52
CA GLY A 203 -30.74 -14.76 -42.42
C GLY A 203 -29.34 -15.29 -42.14
N GLY A 204 -29.02 -16.47 -42.70
CA GLY A 204 -27.69 -17.08 -42.61
C GLY A 204 -27.59 -18.15 -41.52
N ASN A 205 -26.39 -18.27 -40.95
CA ASN A 205 -26.09 -19.27 -39.92
C ASN A 205 -26.75 -18.90 -38.59
N LYS A 206 -27.26 -19.93 -37.90
CA LYS A 206 -27.86 -19.80 -36.57
C LYS A 206 -26.77 -19.52 -35.54
N GLU A 207 -26.73 -18.28 -35.06
CA GLU A 207 -25.77 -17.81 -34.06
C GLU A 207 -26.47 -17.47 -32.74
N PRO A 208 -25.87 -17.79 -31.57
CA PRO A 208 -26.49 -17.54 -30.29
C PRO A 208 -26.50 -16.05 -29.91
N VAL A 209 -27.63 -15.59 -29.37
CA VAL A 209 -27.80 -14.23 -28.85
C VAL A 209 -27.85 -14.28 -27.33
N TYR A 210 -26.89 -13.61 -26.69
CA TYR A 210 -26.77 -13.61 -25.23
C TYR A 210 -27.25 -12.28 -24.66
N VAL A 211 -28.13 -12.35 -23.67
CA VAL A 211 -28.58 -11.18 -22.91
C VAL A 211 -28.07 -11.29 -21.49
N SER A 212 -27.55 -10.20 -20.97
CA SER A 212 -27.02 -10.10 -19.61
C SER A 212 -27.35 -8.76 -18.98
N GLU A 213 -27.32 -8.70 -17.65
CA GLU A 213 -27.39 -7.43 -16.94
C GLU A 213 -26.15 -6.59 -17.23
N HIS A 214 -26.34 -5.28 -17.43
CA HIS A 214 -25.22 -4.39 -17.71
C HIS A 214 -24.44 -4.05 -16.42
N LEU A 215 -23.27 -4.68 -16.27
CA LEU A 215 -22.37 -4.43 -15.14
C LEU A 215 -21.41 -3.26 -15.42
N SER A 216 -21.06 -2.50 -14.37
CA SER A 216 -19.96 -1.54 -14.40
C SER A 216 -18.63 -2.23 -14.73
N PRO A 217 -17.61 -1.53 -15.25
CA PRO A 217 -16.29 -2.11 -15.49
C PRO A 217 -15.69 -2.78 -14.25
N ALA A 218 -15.86 -2.16 -13.07
CA ALA A 218 -15.43 -2.73 -11.80
C ALA A 218 -16.14 -4.07 -11.49
N TYR A 219 -17.46 -4.13 -11.67
CA TYR A 219 -18.24 -5.35 -11.44
C TYR A 219 -18.00 -6.41 -12.52
N LYS A 220 -17.75 -6.03 -13.78
CA LYS A 220 -17.32 -6.96 -14.84
C LYS A 220 -15.99 -7.62 -14.48
N SER A 221 -15.02 -6.83 -14.01
CA SER A 221 -13.73 -7.33 -13.53
C SER A 221 -13.90 -8.26 -12.31
N LEU A 222 -14.72 -7.84 -11.34
CA LEU A 222 -15.01 -8.65 -10.15
C LEU A 222 -15.71 -9.97 -10.50
N HIS A 223 -16.65 -9.96 -11.44
CA HIS A 223 -17.33 -11.16 -11.92
C HIS A 223 -16.34 -12.10 -12.64
N ALA A 224 -15.44 -11.57 -13.46
CA ALA A 224 -14.40 -12.37 -14.09
C ALA A 224 -13.47 -13.03 -13.05
N ALA A 225 -13.03 -12.27 -12.04
CA ALA A 225 -12.22 -12.79 -10.94
C ALA A 225 -12.97 -13.84 -10.11
N ALA A 226 -14.25 -13.62 -9.82
CA ALA A 226 -15.10 -14.57 -9.12
C ALA A 226 -15.25 -15.89 -9.89
N ARG A 227 -15.45 -15.85 -11.21
CA ARG A 227 -15.51 -17.05 -12.06
C ARG A 227 -14.19 -17.82 -12.08
N LEU A 228 -13.06 -17.10 -12.17
CA LEU A 228 -11.73 -17.73 -12.16
C LEU A 228 -11.51 -18.48 -10.85
N LYS A 229 -11.70 -17.80 -9.72
CA LYS A 229 -11.53 -18.41 -8.39
C LYS A 229 -12.53 -19.53 -8.12
N ALA A 230 -13.78 -19.37 -8.55
CA ALA A 230 -14.79 -20.42 -8.47
C ALA A 230 -14.35 -21.68 -9.23
N LYS A 231 -13.79 -21.53 -10.43
CA LYS A 231 -13.24 -22.66 -11.21
C LYS A 231 -12.09 -23.35 -10.47
N GLU A 232 -11.14 -22.58 -9.94
CA GLU A 232 -10.00 -23.11 -9.17
C GLU A 232 -10.46 -23.90 -7.94
N LYS A 233 -11.50 -23.43 -7.25
CA LYS A 233 -12.04 -24.03 -6.03
C LYS A 233 -13.21 -25.00 -6.28
N SER A 234 -13.46 -25.36 -7.53
CA SER A 234 -14.51 -26.29 -7.93
C SER A 234 -15.93 -25.89 -7.46
N TYR A 235 -16.22 -24.59 -7.44
CA TYR A 235 -17.58 -24.08 -7.25
C TYR A 235 -18.36 -24.22 -8.56
N LYS A 236 -19.54 -24.82 -8.51
CA LYS A 236 -20.35 -25.12 -9.71
C LYS A 236 -21.03 -23.89 -10.31
N PHE A 237 -21.45 -22.92 -9.49
CA PHE A 237 -22.35 -21.87 -9.94
C PHE A 237 -21.80 -20.47 -9.65
N VAL A 238 -21.76 -19.63 -10.68
CA VAL A 238 -21.49 -18.19 -10.58
C VAL A 238 -22.50 -17.47 -11.47
N TRP A 239 -23.23 -16.51 -10.90
CA TRP A 239 -24.24 -15.77 -11.65
C TRP A 239 -24.36 -14.32 -11.18
N VAL A 240 -25.04 -13.53 -12.00
CA VAL A 240 -25.37 -12.14 -11.71
C VAL A 240 -26.88 -12.03 -11.56
N ARG A 241 -27.33 -11.33 -10.51
CA ARG A 241 -28.73 -10.96 -10.33
C ARG A 241 -28.84 -9.61 -9.66
N TYR A 242 -29.65 -8.69 -10.20
CA TYR A 242 -29.82 -7.33 -9.67
C TYR A 242 -28.49 -6.56 -9.55
N GLY A 243 -27.62 -6.69 -10.56
CA GLY A 243 -26.28 -6.11 -10.57
C GLY A 243 -25.31 -6.69 -9.53
N LYS A 244 -25.70 -7.74 -8.80
CA LYS A 244 -24.90 -8.37 -7.74
C LYS A 244 -24.38 -9.73 -8.20
N ILE A 245 -23.17 -10.07 -7.77
CA ILE A 245 -22.48 -11.31 -8.16
C ILE A 245 -22.62 -12.34 -7.04
N PHE A 246 -23.07 -13.53 -7.40
CA PHE A 246 -23.29 -14.63 -6.48
C PHE A 246 -22.49 -15.85 -6.90
N VAL A 247 -21.99 -16.60 -5.92
CA VAL A 247 -21.21 -17.82 -6.10
C VAL A 247 -21.78 -18.90 -5.18
N CYS A 248 -21.94 -20.13 -5.68
CA CYS A 248 -22.41 -21.26 -4.90
C CYS A 248 -21.65 -22.55 -5.29
N LYS A 249 -21.27 -23.35 -4.28
CA LYS A 249 -20.42 -24.54 -4.48
C LYS A 249 -21.17 -25.69 -5.15
N GLY A 250 -22.41 -25.93 -4.74
CA GLY A 250 -23.32 -26.94 -5.29
C GLY A 250 -24.78 -26.59 -4.97
N GLU A 251 -25.72 -27.41 -5.42
CA GLU A 251 -27.17 -27.07 -5.39
C GLU A 251 -27.71 -26.81 -3.98
N ASN A 252 -27.18 -27.51 -2.98
CA ASN A 252 -27.57 -27.37 -1.57
C ASN A 252 -26.60 -26.53 -0.73
N SER A 253 -25.64 -25.85 -1.37
CA SER A 253 -24.64 -25.05 -0.66
C SER A 253 -25.13 -23.62 -0.39
N LYS A 254 -24.53 -22.97 0.60
CA LYS A 254 -24.81 -21.56 0.90
C LYS A 254 -24.32 -20.67 -0.24
N THR A 255 -25.18 -19.79 -0.72
CA THR A 255 -24.83 -18.74 -1.68
C THR A 255 -23.98 -17.66 -1.02
N ILE A 256 -22.88 -17.31 -1.69
CA ILE A 256 -21.94 -16.26 -1.28
C ILE A 256 -22.14 -15.05 -2.20
N LEU A 257 -22.40 -13.89 -1.60
CA LEU A 257 -22.44 -12.60 -2.31
C LEU A 257 -21.03 -12.01 -2.38
N ILE A 258 -20.55 -11.75 -3.60
CA ILE A 258 -19.25 -11.14 -3.86
C ILE A 258 -19.46 -9.64 -4.10
N LYS A 259 -19.18 -8.83 -3.07
CA LYS A 259 -19.35 -7.36 -3.10
C LYS A 259 -18.07 -6.63 -3.52
N ASP A 260 -16.92 -7.23 -3.22
CA ASP A 260 -15.59 -6.66 -3.40
C ASP A 260 -14.56 -7.78 -3.59
N LYS A 261 -13.30 -7.38 -3.80
CA LYS A 261 -12.18 -8.32 -3.96
C LYS A 261 -11.92 -9.15 -2.69
N GLN A 262 -12.14 -8.61 -1.49
CA GLN A 262 -11.92 -9.36 -0.24
C GLN A 262 -12.93 -10.50 -0.08
N CYS A 263 -14.16 -10.32 -0.56
CA CYS A 263 -15.18 -11.37 -0.57
C CYS A 263 -14.77 -12.59 -1.42
N LEU A 264 -13.82 -12.44 -2.36
CA LEU A 264 -13.29 -13.57 -3.12
C LEU A 264 -12.62 -14.60 -2.19
N ASP A 265 -12.06 -14.19 -1.05
CA ASP A 265 -11.40 -15.10 -0.09
C ASP A 265 -12.37 -16.05 0.61
N LYS A 266 -13.68 -15.81 0.50
CA LYS A 266 -14.73 -16.72 0.98
C LYS A 266 -14.93 -17.93 0.06
N ILE A 267 -14.32 -17.94 -1.13
CA ILE A 267 -14.35 -19.05 -2.08
C ILE A 267 -13.16 -19.96 -1.76
N ILE A 268 -13.42 -21.10 -1.10
CA ILE A 268 -12.40 -22.01 -0.52
C ILE A 268 -12.47 -23.42 -1.11
#